data_AF-A0A061N6I3-F1
#
_entry.id   AF-A0A061N6I3-F1
#
_cell.length_a   1.000
_cell.length_b   1.000
_cell.length_c   1.000
_cell.angle_alpha   90.00
_cell.angle_beta   90.00
_cell.angle_gamma   90.00
#
_symmetry.space_group_name_H-M   'P 1'
#
loop_
_entity.id
_entity.type
_entity.pdbx_description
1 polymer ?
#
loop_
_entity_poly.entity_id
_entity_poly.type
_entity_poly.pdbx_seq_one_letter_code
_entity_poly.pdbx_strand_id
1 'polypeptide(L)'
;MLRENSFIPVLSYQTLVQHYDEPFGSILIPALTIKNNAWKDENADEPILNVNGGYFIEQQELRGFLELDELKGMDWFNKKTEKLHVTLPEDLVSAQLLHPKLHIHVLTEENEPRFQVEMSVKATLLSNVNQLSEKELIRKLEERLVQDITDTFIHGVDLNVDIYKLNEKAFRFHPRTWTYEQLENLDENFLDHVDITVEILDEGNYQ
;
A
#
# COMPACT_ATOMS: atom_id res chain seq x y z
N MET A 1 17.53 -9.59 3.29
CA MET A 1 17.11 -8.52 4.22
C MET A 1 16.08 -7.58 3.61
N LEU A 2 16.36 -6.78 2.56
CA LEU A 2 15.34 -5.93 1.92
C LEU A 2 14.26 -6.68 1.11
N ARG A 3 14.51 -7.93 0.71
CA ARG A 3 13.56 -8.73 -0.09
C ARG A 3 12.45 -9.40 0.72
N GLU A 4 12.60 -9.53 2.04
CA GLU A 4 11.71 -10.40 2.81
C GLU A 4 10.75 -9.64 3.75
N ASN A 5 10.93 -8.33 3.97
CA ASN A 5 10.10 -7.55 4.90
C ASN A 5 10.03 -6.03 4.60
N SER A 6 10.44 -5.56 3.42
CA SER A 6 10.51 -4.11 3.15
C SER A 6 9.56 -3.67 2.04
N PHE A 7 8.56 -2.92 2.48
CA PHE A 7 7.51 -2.21 1.75
C PHE A 7 8.02 -1.25 0.66
N ILE A 8 9.19 -0.62 0.89
CA ILE A 8 9.68 0.38 -0.05
C ILE A 8 10.43 -0.30 -1.20
N PRO A 9 9.93 -0.17 -2.44
CA PRO A 9 10.58 -0.78 -3.58
C PRO A 9 12.00 -0.24 -3.71
N VAL A 10 12.94 -1.15 -3.99
CA VAL A 10 14.30 -0.74 -4.38
C VAL A 10 14.18 -0.04 -5.75
N LEU A 11 14.16 1.29 -5.72
CA LEU A 11 14.13 2.11 -6.92
C LEU A 11 15.53 2.12 -7.55
N SER A 12 15.65 1.59 -8.77
CA SER A 12 16.90 1.72 -9.52
C SER A 12 17.04 3.15 -10.06
N TYR A 13 18.26 3.64 -10.22
CA TYR A 13 18.50 4.94 -10.85
C TYR A 13 17.89 5.02 -12.27
N GLN A 14 17.93 3.91 -13.01
CA GLN A 14 17.29 3.82 -14.32
C GLN A 14 15.78 4.02 -14.23
N THR A 15 15.12 3.35 -13.28
CA THR A 15 13.67 3.48 -13.07
C THR A 15 13.31 4.89 -12.62
N LEU A 16 14.13 5.51 -11.77
CA LEU A 16 13.96 6.91 -11.38
C LEU A 16 13.99 7.83 -12.62
N VAL A 17 15.05 7.77 -13.43
CA VAL A 17 15.20 8.61 -14.63
C VAL A 17 14.06 8.37 -15.63
N GLN A 18 13.60 7.12 -15.78
CA GLN A 18 12.48 6.81 -16.67
C GLN A 18 11.17 7.48 -16.26
N HIS A 19 10.89 7.57 -14.95
CA HIS A 19 9.64 8.17 -14.46
C HIS A 19 9.75 9.67 -14.20
N TYR A 20 10.97 10.22 -14.12
CA TYR A 20 11.18 11.61 -13.72
C TYR A 20 10.54 12.62 -14.68
N ASP A 21 10.48 12.29 -15.97
CA ASP A 21 9.86 13.12 -17.01
C ASP A 21 8.44 12.66 -17.40
N GLU A 22 7.89 11.63 -16.73
CA GLU A 22 6.53 11.18 -17.00
C GLU A 22 5.53 12.20 -16.45
N PRO A 23 4.48 12.54 -17.20
CA PRO A 23 3.55 13.60 -16.83
C PRO A 23 2.57 13.18 -15.73
N PHE A 24 2.51 11.88 -15.42
CA PHE A 24 1.70 11.28 -14.36
C PHE A 24 2.47 10.19 -13.63
N GLY A 25 2.18 10.06 -12.34
CA GLY A 25 2.68 8.99 -11.50
C GLY A 25 3.78 9.49 -10.57
N SER A 26 3.56 9.25 -9.28
CA SER A 26 4.50 9.64 -8.24
C SER A 26 5.70 8.69 -8.14
N ILE A 27 6.82 9.22 -7.65
CA ILE A 27 8.04 8.48 -7.34
C ILE A 27 8.27 8.54 -5.83
N LEU A 28 8.24 7.38 -5.18
CA LEU A 28 8.59 7.23 -3.77
C LEU A 28 10.10 7.00 -3.61
N ILE A 29 10.76 7.88 -2.87
CA ILE A 29 12.15 7.73 -2.44
C ILE A 29 12.17 7.32 -0.96
N PRO A 30 12.64 6.10 -0.62
CA PRO A 30 12.78 5.66 0.76
C PRO A 30 13.62 6.64 1.60
N ALA A 31 13.13 7.00 2.78
CA ALA A 31 13.91 7.69 3.79
C ALA A 31 14.50 6.68 4.77
N LEU A 32 15.76 6.93 5.14
CA LEU A 32 16.50 6.11 6.08
C LEU A 32 16.78 6.92 7.35
N THR A 33 16.59 6.27 8.49
CA THR A 33 16.93 6.81 9.81
C THR A 33 17.82 5.83 10.56
N ILE A 34 18.50 6.33 11.59
CA ILE A 34 19.29 5.51 12.50
C ILE A 34 18.49 5.34 13.78
N LYS A 35 18.12 4.10 14.08
CA LYS A 35 17.44 3.76 15.34
C LYS A 35 18.48 3.29 16.36
N ASN A 36 18.70 4.12 17.37
CA ASN A 36 19.49 3.74 18.55
C ASN A 36 18.63 2.85 19.46
N ASN A 37 19.27 2.00 20.25
CA ASN A 37 18.61 1.10 21.23
C ASN A 37 17.57 0.16 20.58
N ALA A 38 17.86 -0.31 19.37
CA ALA A 38 16.97 -1.23 18.66
C ALA A 38 16.88 -2.62 19.32
N TRP A 39 17.85 -2.97 20.17
CA TRP A 39 17.90 -4.22 20.91
C TRP A 39 17.61 -3.99 22.40
N LYS A 40 16.85 -4.92 23.00
CA LYS A 40 16.54 -4.97 24.43
C LYS A 40 17.63 -5.66 25.27
N ASP A 41 18.84 -5.78 24.72
CA ASP A 41 19.97 -6.43 25.38
C ASP A 41 20.85 -5.36 26.02
N GLU A 42 21.25 -5.55 27.27
CA GLU A 42 21.88 -4.53 28.13
C GLU A 42 23.27 -4.08 27.62
N ASN A 43 23.78 -4.70 26.55
CA ASN A 43 25.07 -4.41 25.91
C ASN A 43 24.99 -4.06 24.41
N ALA A 44 23.80 -3.87 23.84
CA ALA A 44 23.62 -3.70 22.39
C ALA A 44 23.14 -2.29 22.00
N ASP A 45 23.99 -1.29 22.25
CA ASP A 45 23.86 0.08 21.73
C ASP A 45 24.22 0.18 20.23
N GLU A 46 24.11 -0.92 19.47
CA GLU A 46 24.46 -0.90 18.05
C GLU A 46 23.35 -0.20 17.24
N PRO A 47 23.67 0.93 16.57
CA PRO A 47 22.71 1.65 15.75
C PRO A 47 22.29 0.78 14.55
N ILE A 48 20.99 0.65 14.33
CA ILE A 48 20.46 -0.05 13.16
C ILE A 48 19.89 0.96 12.17
N LEU A 49 20.25 0.78 10.90
CA LEU A 49 19.64 1.49 9.79
C LEU A 49 18.19 1.00 9.61
N ASN A 50 17.23 1.92 9.67
CA ASN A 50 15.82 1.61 9.52
C ASN A 50 15.18 2.52 8.45
N VAL A 51 14.18 2.00 7.76
CA VAL A 51 13.32 2.80 6.90
C VAL A 51 12.20 3.40 7.76
N ASN A 52 11.98 4.71 7.70
CA ASN A 52 10.95 5.39 8.49
C ASN A 52 9.82 6.02 7.68
N GLY A 53 9.86 5.90 6.36
CA GLY A 53 8.90 6.51 5.45
C GLY A 53 9.53 6.79 4.10
N GLY A 54 8.99 7.75 3.37
CA GLY A 54 9.61 8.20 2.13
C GLY A 54 9.09 9.52 1.60
N TYR A 55 9.90 10.11 0.73
CA TYR A 55 9.59 11.36 0.04
C TYR A 55 8.96 11.07 -1.31
N PHE A 56 7.92 11.82 -1.66
CA PHE A 56 7.29 11.75 -2.97
C PHE A 56 7.81 12.86 -3.88
N ILE A 57 8.19 12.47 -5.09
CA ILE A 57 8.48 13.37 -6.19
C ILE A 57 7.45 13.12 -7.29
N GLU A 58 6.80 14.17 -7.76
CA GLU A 58 5.85 14.11 -8.87
C GLU A 58 6.01 15.38 -9.71
N GLN A 59 5.98 15.23 -11.03
CA GLN A 59 6.23 16.34 -11.97
C GLN A 59 7.51 17.14 -11.64
N GLN A 60 8.58 16.44 -11.28
CA GLN A 60 9.88 17.02 -10.92
C GLN A 60 9.90 17.86 -9.63
N GLU A 61 8.81 17.89 -8.88
CA GLU A 61 8.69 18.62 -7.61
C GLU A 61 8.65 17.68 -6.41
N LEU A 62 9.30 18.08 -5.31
CA LEU A 62 9.18 17.40 -4.02
C LEU A 62 7.81 17.73 -3.42
N ARG A 63 6.94 16.74 -3.30
CA ARG A 63 5.55 16.91 -2.85
C ARG A 63 5.41 16.81 -1.34
N GLY A 64 6.18 15.92 -0.71
CA GLY A 64 6.13 15.75 0.74
C GLY A 64 6.77 14.47 1.22
N PHE A 65 6.60 14.21 2.51
CA PHE A 65 7.07 13.03 3.21
C PHE A 65 5.88 12.34 3.88
N LEU A 66 5.82 11.02 3.81
CA LEU A 66 4.91 10.19 4.59
C LEU A 66 5.72 9.21 5.45
N GLU A 67 5.28 9.04 6.69
CA GLU A 67 5.79 8.03 7.61
C GLU A 67 5.41 6.63 7.15
N LEU A 68 6.15 5.61 7.60
CA LEU A 68 5.93 4.23 7.18
C LEU A 68 4.51 3.72 7.49
N ASP A 69 3.90 4.18 8.58
CA ASP A 69 2.54 3.78 8.97
C ASP A 69 1.47 4.37 8.03
N GLU A 70 1.72 5.53 7.43
CA GLU A 70 0.84 6.19 6.46
C GLU A 70 0.93 5.58 5.06
N LEU A 71 1.94 4.71 4.84
CA LEU A 71 2.19 4.07 3.55
C LEU A 71 1.60 2.66 3.44
N LYS A 72 0.99 2.11 4.50
CA LYS A 72 0.57 0.70 4.64
C LYS A 72 -0.27 0.12 3.51
N GLY A 73 -0.96 0.96 2.75
CA GLY A 73 -1.75 0.56 1.61
C GLY A 73 -0.94 0.24 0.35
N MET A 74 0.28 0.78 0.15
CA MET A 74 1.02 0.52 -1.10
C MET A 74 1.57 -0.91 -1.21
N ASP A 75 1.56 -1.68 -0.13
CA ASP A 75 2.04 -3.07 -0.05
C ASP A 75 1.21 -3.97 -0.95
N TRP A 76 -0.09 -3.67 -0.97
CA TRP A 76 -1.11 -4.34 -1.77
C TRP A 76 -0.96 -4.04 -3.27
N PHE A 77 -0.27 -2.95 -3.63
CA PHE A 77 -0.04 -2.53 -5.02
C PHE A 77 1.29 -3.03 -5.60
N ASN A 78 2.17 -3.55 -4.77
CA ASN A 78 3.43 -4.13 -5.22
C ASN A 78 3.22 -5.56 -5.75
N LYS A 79 3.27 -5.73 -7.07
CA LYS A 79 3.11 -7.04 -7.74
C LYS A 79 4.15 -8.10 -7.36
N LYS A 80 5.25 -7.71 -6.70
CA LYS A 80 6.29 -8.63 -6.21
C LYS A 80 6.04 -9.10 -4.79
N THR A 81 5.00 -8.58 -4.13
CA THR A 81 4.61 -8.99 -2.79
C THR A 81 4.05 -10.41 -2.85
N GLU A 82 4.78 -11.36 -2.27
CA GLU A 82 4.34 -12.75 -2.16
C GLU A 82 3.62 -13.03 -0.84
N LYS A 83 4.04 -12.35 0.22
CA LYS A 83 3.57 -12.54 1.59
C LYS A 83 3.57 -11.22 2.35
N LEU A 84 2.53 -10.97 3.14
CA LEU A 84 2.45 -9.88 4.12
C LEU A 84 1.94 -10.36 5.46
N HIS A 85 2.34 -9.68 6.53
CA HIS A 85 1.83 -9.93 7.87
C HIS A 85 0.82 -8.84 8.25
N VAL A 86 -0.35 -9.27 8.72
CA VAL A 86 -1.40 -8.38 9.19
C VAL A 86 -1.73 -8.75 10.62
N THR A 87 -1.92 -7.72 11.46
CA THR A 87 -2.32 -7.89 12.84
C THR A 87 -3.58 -7.11 13.11
N LEU A 88 -4.45 -7.66 13.95
CA LEU A 88 -5.61 -6.99 14.52
C LEU A 88 -5.36 -6.95 16.04
N PRO A 89 -4.67 -5.91 16.55
CA PRO A 89 -4.17 -5.90 17.92
C PRO A 89 -5.27 -6.02 18.98
N GLU A 90 -6.40 -5.35 18.77
CA GLU A 90 -7.55 -5.36 19.69
C GLU A 90 -8.21 -6.75 19.79
N ASP A 91 -8.14 -7.52 18.70
CA ASP A 91 -8.71 -8.86 18.60
C ASP A 91 -7.72 -9.97 18.95
N LEU A 92 -6.44 -9.63 19.19
CA LEU A 92 -5.33 -10.58 19.38
C LEU A 92 -5.20 -11.59 18.22
N VAL A 93 -5.52 -11.12 17.01
CA VAL A 93 -5.41 -11.91 15.78
C VAL A 93 -4.18 -11.48 15.01
N SER A 94 -3.47 -12.47 14.47
CA SER A 94 -2.41 -12.24 13.51
C SER A 94 -2.58 -13.21 12.35
N ALA A 95 -2.36 -12.72 11.15
CA ALA A 95 -2.54 -13.46 9.92
C ALA A 95 -1.38 -13.21 8.97
N GLN A 96 -1.20 -14.16 8.08
CA GLN A 96 -0.27 -14.07 6.98
C GLN A 96 -1.06 -14.09 5.69
N LEU A 97 -0.97 -13.00 4.94
CA LEU A 97 -1.63 -12.84 3.66
C LEU A 97 -0.68 -13.27 2.54
N LEU A 98 -1.22 -14.04 1.59
CA LEU A 98 -0.47 -14.73 0.56
C LEU A 98 -1.01 -14.35 -0.81
N HIS A 99 -0.08 -14.06 -1.72
CA HIS A 99 -0.34 -13.82 -3.14
C HIS A 99 -1.52 -12.85 -3.41
N PRO A 100 -1.48 -11.60 -2.89
CA PRO A 100 -2.50 -10.62 -3.18
C PRO A 100 -2.63 -10.41 -4.69
N LYS A 101 -3.86 -10.48 -5.19
CA LYS A 101 -4.20 -10.25 -6.59
C LYS A 101 -5.03 -8.99 -6.68
N LEU A 102 -4.37 -7.90 -7.05
CA LEU A 102 -4.97 -6.59 -7.23
C LEU A 102 -5.39 -6.37 -8.68
N HIS A 103 -6.63 -5.92 -8.88
CA HIS A 103 -7.13 -5.36 -10.11
C HIS A 103 -7.56 -3.90 -9.89
N ILE A 104 -7.34 -3.05 -10.89
CA ILE A 104 -7.81 -1.67 -10.86
C ILE A 104 -8.67 -1.45 -12.07
N HIS A 105 -9.95 -1.17 -11.85
CA HIS A 105 -10.90 -0.83 -12.90
C HIS A 105 -10.93 0.69 -13.06
N VAL A 106 -10.87 1.15 -14.30
CA VAL A 106 -10.96 2.57 -14.67
C VAL A 106 -12.39 2.81 -15.16
N LEU A 107 -13.15 3.68 -14.50
CA LEU A 107 -14.56 3.91 -14.78
C LEU A 107 -14.73 4.95 -15.89
N THR A 108 -14.68 4.51 -17.14
CA THR A 108 -14.64 5.40 -18.31
C THR A 108 -15.96 6.08 -18.68
N GLU A 109 -17.07 5.66 -18.09
CA GLU A 109 -18.40 6.25 -18.35
C GLU A 109 -18.65 7.50 -17.51
N GLU A 110 -17.76 7.82 -16.57
CA GLU A 110 -17.86 8.96 -15.66
C GLU A 110 -17.20 10.21 -16.25
N ASN A 111 -17.78 11.39 -15.97
CA ASN A 111 -17.24 12.66 -16.46
C ASN A 111 -15.86 12.98 -15.87
N GLU A 112 -15.60 12.53 -14.64
CA GLU A 112 -14.32 12.67 -13.95
C GLU A 112 -13.66 11.29 -13.75
N PRO A 113 -12.32 11.23 -13.69
CA PRO A 113 -11.61 9.97 -13.47
C PRO A 113 -12.04 9.32 -12.16
N ARG A 114 -12.51 8.07 -12.23
CA ARG A 114 -12.82 7.25 -11.06
C ARG A 114 -12.24 5.85 -11.21
N PHE A 115 -11.81 5.30 -10.09
CA PHE A 115 -11.09 4.04 -10.01
C PHE A 115 -11.71 3.15 -8.94
N GLN A 116 -11.84 1.87 -9.29
CA GLN A 116 -12.26 0.83 -8.35
C GLN A 116 -11.10 -0.11 -8.14
N VAL A 117 -10.81 -0.39 -6.88
CA VAL A 117 -9.74 -1.32 -6.49
C VAL A 117 -10.38 -2.60 -6.03
N GLU A 118 -10.09 -3.69 -6.73
CA GLU A 118 -10.53 -5.02 -6.35
C GLU A 118 -9.31 -5.85 -5.94
N MET A 119 -9.35 -6.49 -4.78
CA MET A 119 -8.28 -7.38 -4.34
C MET A 119 -8.83 -8.70 -3.81
N SER A 120 -8.29 -9.79 -4.33
CA SER A 120 -8.46 -11.12 -3.73
C SER A 120 -7.15 -11.55 -3.07
N VAL A 121 -7.24 -12.07 -1.85
CA VAL A 121 -6.07 -12.50 -1.08
C VAL A 121 -6.38 -13.73 -0.26
N LYS A 122 -5.38 -14.60 -0.12
CA LYS A 122 -5.47 -15.80 0.72
C LYS A 122 -4.83 -15.52 2.07
N ALA A 123 -5.40 -16.04 3.15
CA ALA A 123 -4.93 -15.84 4.50
C ALA A 123 -4.62 -17.18 5.20
N THR A 124 -3.53 -17.21 5.95
CA THR A 124 -3.24 -18.25 6.94
C THR A 124 -3.20 -17.61 8.32
N LEU A 125 -3.96 -18.15 9.27
CA LEU A 125 -3.95 -17.61 10.63
C LEU A 125 -2.66 -17.97 11.36
N LEU A 126 -2.07 -16.98 12.02
CA LEU A 126 -0.87 -17.10 12.86
C LEU A 126 -1.18 -16.94 14.35
N SER A 127 -2.26 -16.24 14.71
CA SER A 127 -2.92 -16.36 16.01
C SER A 127 -4.41 -16.01 15.93
N ASN A 128 -5.25 -16.67 16.73
CA ASN A 128 -6.65 -16.30 16.97
C ASN A 128 -6.99 -16.55 18.45
N VAL A 129 -6.40 -15.75 19.35
CA VAL A 129 -6.47 -16.00 20.81
C VAL A 129 -7.90 -15.92 21.34
N ASN A 130 -8.67 -14.96 20.83
CA ASN A 130 -10.07 -14.75 21.22
C ASN A 130 -11.05 -15.72 20.54
N GLN A 131 -10.55 -16.66 19.73
CA GLN A 131 -11.35 -17.68 19.04
C GLN A 131 -12.51 -17.06 18.24
N LEU A 132 -12.22 -15.96 17.53
CA LEU A 132 -13.18 -15.36 16.62
C LEU A 132 -13.62 -16.38 15.56
N SER A 133 -14.88 -16.32 15.17
CA SER A 133 -15.38 -17.19 14.09
C SER A 133 -14.73 -16.82 12.77
N GLU A 134 -14.62 -17.79 11.86
CA GLU A 134 -14.07 -17.59 10.50
C GLU A 134 -14.72 -16.37 9.81
N LYS A 135 -16.04 -16.23 9.91
CA LYS A 135 -16.79 -15.11 9.35
C LYS A 135 -16.37 -13.75 9.94
N GLU A 136 -16.11 -13.70 11.25
CA GLU A 136 -15.65 -12.48 11.92
C GLU A 136 -14.20 -12.15 11.54
N LEU A 137 -13.34 -13.16 11.41
CA LEU A 137 -11.97 -13.01 10.96
C LEU A 137 -11.90 -12.44 9.55
N ILE A 138 -12.64 -13.04 8.60
CA ILE A 138 -12.72 -12.58 7.21
C ILE A 138 -13.14 -11.11 7.18
N ARG A 139 -14.26 -10.77 7.84
CA ARG A 139 -14.77 -9.39 7.86
C ARG A 139 -13.75 -8.41 8.43
N LYS A 140 -13.11 -8.72 9.56
CA LYS A 140 -12.13 -7.83 10.19
C LYS A 140 -10.85 -7.67 9.37
N LEU A 141 -10.41 -8.74 8.70
CA LEU A 141 -9.26 -8.67 7.79
C LEU A 141 -9.59 -7.83 6.55
N GLU A 142 -10.78 -8.01 5.97
CA GLU A 142 -11.26 -7.20 4.85
C GLU A 142 -11.34 -5.72 5.23
N GLU A 143 -11.98 -5.40 6.37
CA GLU A 143 -12.05 -4.03 6.91
C GLU A 143 -10.67 -3.41 7.12
N ARG A 144 -9.72 -4.19 7.69
CA ARG A 144 -8.36 -3.72 7.91
C ARG A 144 -7.65 -3.39 6.59
N LEU A 145 -7.81 -4.22 5.56
CA LEU A 145 -7.19 -4.03 4.26
C LEU A 145 -7.80 -2.87 3.48
N VAL A 146 -9.13 -2.73 3.54
CA VAL A 146 -9.84 -1.55 3.01
C VAL A 146 -9.27 -0.29 3.67
N GLN A 147 -9.17 -0.29 4.99
CA GLN A 147 -8.62 0.85 5.73
C GLN A 147 -7.18 1.17 5.34
N ASP A 148 -6.29 0.16 5.29
CA ASP A 148 -4.88 0.38 4.90
C ASP A 148 -4.79 1.04 3.51
N ILE A 149 -5.64 0.63 2.56
CA ILE A 149 -5.69 1.20 1.19
C ILE A 149 -6.28 2.62 1.20
N THR A 150 -7.44 2.81 1.83
CA THR A 150 -8.15 4.10 1.81
C THR A 150 -7.37 5.17 2.58
N ASP A 151 -6.81 4.85 3.76
CA ASP A 151 -6.05 5.82 4.56
C ASP A 151 -4.79 6.28 3.80
N THR A 152 -4.06 5.34 3.19
CA THR A 152 -2.88 5.66 2.37
C THR A 152 -3.25 6.49 1.14
N PHE A 153 -4.38 6.20 0.51
CA PHE A 153 -4.89 7.01 -0.60
C PHE A 153 -5.15 8.45 -0.17
N ILE A 154 -5.84 8.64 0.95
CA ILE A 154 -6.16 9.97 1.51
C ILE A 154 -4.87 10.74 1.82
N HIS A 155 -3.86 10.10 2.43
CA HIS A 155 -2.55 10.72 2.63
C HIS A 155 -1.89 11.17 1.32
N GLY A 156 -2.09 10.41 0.23
CA GLY A 156 -1.66 10.80 -1.11
C GLY A 156 -2.40 12.04 -1.63
N VAL A 157 -3.73 12.08 -1.48
CA VAL A 157 -4.56 13.25 -1.83
C VAL A 157 -4.10 14.50 -1.06
N ASP A 158 -3.88 14.39 0.24
CA ASP A 158 -3.42 15.50 1.10
C ASP A 158 -2.06 16.07 0.67
N LEU A 159 -1.18 15.23 0.11
CA LEU A 159 0.11 15.64 -0.44
C LEU A 159 0.04 16.01 -1.94
N ASN A 160 -1.14 15.94 -2.55
CA ASN A 160 -1.35 16.10 -3.99
C ASN A 160 -0.43 15.18 -4.81
N VAL A 161 -0.42 13.88 -4.45
CA VAL A 161 0.35 12.84 -5.13
C VAL A 161 -0.50 11.64 -5.52
N ASP A 162 -0.29 11.16 -6.74
CA ASP A 162 -0.88 9.91 -7.22
C ASP A 162 -0.10 8.72 -6.63
N ILE A 163 -0.34 8.44 -5.35
CA ILE A 163 0.39 7.45 -4.55
C ILE A 163 0.28 6.02 -5.10
N TYR A 164 -0.83 5.71 -5.79
CA TYR A 164 -1.10 4.41 -6.40
C TYR A 164 -0.90 4.36 -7.91
N LYS A 165 -0.47 5.48 -8.51
CA LYS A 165 -0.26 5.60 -9.96
C LYS A 165 -1.54 5.29 -10.75
N LEU A 166 -2.71 5.67 -10.21
CA LEU A 166 -4.02 5.47 -10.84
C LEU A 166 -4.15 6.32 -12.11
N ASN A 167 -3.71 7.57 -12.05
CA ASN A 167 -3.74 8.50 -13.17
C ASN A 167 -2.80 8.04 -14.28
N GLU A 168 -1.63 7.47 -13.94
CA GLU A 168 -0.74 6.82 -14.91
C GLU A 168 -1.48 5.72 -15.70
N LYS A 169 -2.32 4.91 -15.03
CA LYS A 169 -3.11 3.86 -15.69
C LYS A 169 -4.19 4.46 -16.60
N ALA A 170 -4.94 5.44 -16.12
CA ALA A 170 -5.95 6.11 -16.93
C ALA A 170 -5.32 6.77 -18.17
N PHE A 171 -4.22 7.51 -18.00
CA PHE A 171 -3.51 8.15 -19.09
C PHE A 171 -2.98 7.14 -20.12
N ARG A 172 -2.37 6.04 -19.67
CA ARG A 172 -1.77 5.04 -20.57
C ARG A 172 -2.81 4.21 -21.33
N PHE A 173 -3.90 3.83 -20.68
CA PHE A 173 -4.89 2.89 -21.25
C PHE A 173 -6.15 3.57 -21.80
N HIS A 174 -6.45 4.79 -21.37
CA HIS A 174 -7.62 5.58 -21.76
C HIS A 174 -7.27 7.06 -22.11
N PRO A 175 -6.27 7.32 -22.98
CA PRO A 175 -5.68 8.65 -23.19
C PRO A 175 -6.62 9.73 -23.78
N ARG A 176 -7.86 9.37 -24.16
CA ARG A 176 -8.83 10.27 -24.79
C ARG A 176 -10.10 10.47 -23.95
N THR A 177 -10.19 9.82 -22.80
CA THR A 177 -11.40 9.88 -21.96
C THR A 177 -11.41 11.16 -21.12
N TRP A 178 -10.26 11.55 -20.56
CA TRP A 178 -10.12 12.73 -19.71
C TRP A 178 -8.99 13.63 -20.17
N THR A 179 -9.08 14.91 -19.83
CA THR A 179 -8.00 15.88 -20.07
C THR A 179 -6.88 15.71 -19.05
N TYR A 180 -5.73 16.35 -19.32
CA TYR A 180 -4.62 16.39 -18.36
C TYR A 180 -5.05 17.00 -17.02
N GLU A 181 -5.75 18.13 -17.07
CA GLU A 181 -6.26 18.87 -15.91
C GLU A 181 -7.23 18.03 -15.07
N GLN A 182 -8.08 17.21 -15.71
CA GLN A 182 -8.97 16.30 -14.99
C GLN A 182 -8.22 15.19 -14.25
N LEU A 183 -7.13 14.67 -14.83
CA LEU A 183 -6.32 13.64 -14.17
C LEU A 183 -5.41 14.23 -13.09
N GLU A 184 -4.98 15.47 -13.23
CA GLU A 184 -4.08 16.13 -12.27
C GLU A 184 -4.79 16.56 -10.98
N ASN A 185 -6.08 16.92 -11.06
CA ASN A 185 -6.87 17.33 -9.89
C ASN A 185 -7.35 16.13 -9.07
N LEU A 186 -6.39 15.39 -8.49
CA LEU A 186 -6.66 14.24 -7.63
C LEU A 186 -7.45 14.68 -6.39
N ASP A 187 -8.58 14.01 -6.15
CA ASP A 187 -9.39 14.20 -4.94
C ASP A 187 -9.83 12.87 -4.32
N GLU A 188 -10.49 12.95 -3.15
CA GLU A 188 -10.98 11.79 -2.40
C GLU A 188 -11.95 10.89 -3.20
N ASN A 189 -12.64 11.44 -4.20
CA ASN A 189 -13.62 10.73 -5.00
C ASN A 189 -13.02 9.93 -6.16
N PHE A 190 -11.72 10.12 -6.45
CA PHE A 190 -11.04 9.33 -7.48
C PHE A 190 -11.03 7.84 -7.11
N LEU A 191 -10.90 7.51 -5.82
CA LEU A 191 -11.06 6.15 -5.34
C LEU A 191 -12.54 5.91 -5.02
N ASP A 192 -13.27 5.38 -5.99
CA ASP A 192 -14.73 5.15 -5.90
C ASP A 192 -15.06 4.09 -4.84
N HIS A 193 -14.38 2.95 -4.89
CA HIS A 193 -14.48 1.92 -3.87
C HIS A 193 -13.27 0.98 -3.85
N VAL A 194 -13.16 0.28 -2.72
CA VAL A 194 -12.15 -0.76 -2.48
C VAL A 194 -12.89 -2.04 -2.06
N ASP A 195 -12.89 -3.03 -2.93
CA ASP A 195 -13.49 -4.33 -2.71
C ASP A 195 -12.41 -5.36 -2.39
N ILE A 196 -12.45 -5.88 -1.17
CA ILE A 196 -11.48 -6.88 -0.69
C ILE A 196 -12.22 -8.19 -0.43
N THR A 197 -11.67 -9.28 -0.95
CA THR A 197 -12.13 -10.64 -0.64
C THR A 197 -10.99 -11.41 0.00
N VAL A 198 -11.22 -11.88 1.23
CA VAL A 198 -10.27 -12.72 1.96
C VAL A 198 -10.74 -14.17 1.98
N GLU A 199 -9.87 -15.09 1.56
CA GLU A 199 -10.09 -16.54 1.67
C GLU A 199 -9.14 -17.12 2.72
N ILE A 200 -9.66 -17.71 3.80
CA ILE A 200 -8.83 -18.39 4.81
C ILE A 200 -8.51 -19.80 4.31
N LEU A 201 -7.21 -20.13 4.19
CA LEU A 201 -6.75 -21.43 3.69
C LEU A 201 -6.60 -22.49 4.79
N ASP A 202 -6.15 -22.06 5.98
CA ASP A 202 -5.92 -22.92 7.12
C ASP A 202 -6.02 -22.09 8.41
N GLU A 203 -6.78 -22.58 9.38
CA GLU A 203 -6.68 -22.15 10.77
C GLU A 203 -5.46 -22.87 11.32
N GLY A 204 -4.28 -22.24 11.27
CA GLY A 204 -3.04 -22.90 11.70
C GLY A 204 -3.25 -23.66 13.01
N ASN A 205 -3.07 -24.99 12.98
CA ASN A 205 -3.33 -25.85 14.13
C ASN A 205 -2.54 -25.35 15.35
N TYR A 206 -3.24 -24.74 16.31
CA TYR A 206 -2.68 -24.44 17.64
C TYR A 206 -2.83 -25.69 18.51
N GLN A 207 -1.75 -26.47 18.63
CA GLN A 207 -1.50 -27.30 19.81
C GLN A 207 -0.27 -26.76 20.52
#